data_AF-A0A814JDX4-F1
#
_entry.id   AF-A0A814JDX4-F1
#
_cell.length_a   1.000
_cell.length_b   1.000
_cell.length_c   1.000
_cell.angle_alpha   90.00
_cell.angle_beta   90.00
_cell.angle_gamma   90.00
#
_symmetry.space_group_name_H-M   'P 1'
#
loop_
_entity.id
_entity.type
_entity.pdbx_description
1 polymer ?
#
loop_
_entity_poly.entity_id
_entity_poly.type
_entity_poly.pdbx_seq_one_letter_code
_entity_poly.pdbx_strand_id
1 'polypeptide(L)'
;MGTWIGHVSAGMFFILFAIWWHINNCIRYLKSLTNETNEKQQVKFRGSTTYSCNCLPSKILRQLPIESMLKILITSIHFSLEISTGYRKDPMPHIEEENAHHTAMLFGFFLGSWIEILVHFKVPLPKRTTQVMGFLAFAIESVMMVFHLHARNVMDAHIHKLLGLTMICSMISALGECFNPNNFWLIVTRSFFALTQGTWFIQAAYVLWPQTNNPLFIWDPQSHRSLSLLTMSYAYHLAGNAFLLIISYLLVYMSTSSRRKIIHYEIDDDEIMSDYKLISNVNDEDNCI
;
A
#
# COMPACT_ATOMS: atom_id res chain seq x y z
N MET A 1 -5.28 -18.49 3.39
CA MET A 1 -5.03 -18.17 1.97
C MET A 1 -5.33 -19.34 1.05
N GLY A 2 -5.43 -20.59 1.48
CA GLY A 2 -5.74 -21.76 0.62
C GLY A 2 -7.18 -21.90 0.13
N THR A 3 -7.95 -20.81 0.11
CA THR A 3 -9.37 -20.81 -0.27
C THR A 3 -9.67 -19.60 -1.15
N TRP A 4 -10.80 -19.65 -1.87
CA TRP A 4 -11.29 -18.49 -2.65
C TRP A 4 -11.39 -17.22 -1.80
N ILE A 5 -12.06 -17.31 -0.64
CA ILE A 5 -12.25 -16.15 0.25
C ILE A 5 -10.91 -15.66 0.82
N GLY A 6 -9.98 -16.57 1.10
CA GLY A 6 -8.63 -16.24 1.55
C GLY A 6 -7.84 -15.46 0.50
N HIS A 7 -7.91 -15.86 -0.77
CA HIS A 7 -7.26 -15.14 -1.86
C HIS A 7 -7.90 -13.77 -2.09
N VAL A 8 -9.22 -13.69 -2.16
CA VAL A 8 -9.93 -12.42 -2.38
C VAL A 8 -9.66 -11.44 -1.25
N SER A 9 -9.74 -11.88 0.02
CA SER A 9 -9.49 -11.01 1.17
C SER A 9 -8.05 -10.50 1.20
N ALA A 10 -7.05 -11.37 1.02
CA ALA A 10 -5.65 -10.97 0.89
C ALA A 10 -5.47 -9.95 -0.25
N GLY A 11 -6.06 -10.23 -1.40
CA GLY A 11 -6.03 -9.36 -2.57
C GLY A 11 -6.56 -7.95 -2.29
N MET A 12 -7.73 -7.87 -1.64
CA MET A 12 -8.36 -6.60 -1.27
C MET A 12 -7.48 -5.80 -0.30
N PHE A 13 -6.86 -6.43 0.70
CA PHE A 13 -5.97 -5.71 1.63
C PHE A 13 -4.75 -5.14 0.91
N PHE A 14 -4.10 -5.92 0.04
CA PHE A 14 -2.97 -5.43 -0.74
C PHE A 14 -3.35 -4.28 -1.66
N ILE A 15 -4.51 -4.34 -2.34
CA ILE A 15 -5.02 -3.24 -3.18
C ILE A 15 -5.23 -1.97 -2.34
N LEU A 16 -5.94 -2.09 -1.20
CA LEU A 16 -6.25 -0.95 -0.34
C LEU A 16 -4.99 -0.28 0.18
N PHE A 17 -4.05 -1.06 0.73
CA PHE A 17 -2.79 -0.52 1.24
C PHE A 17 -1.91 0.05 0.12
N ALA A 18 -1.84 -0.59 -1.04
CA ALA A 18 -1.05 -0.11 -2.16
C ALA A 18 -1.55 1.25 -2.69
N ILE A 19 -2.86 1.39 -2.89
CA ILE A 19 -3.48 2.66 -3.32
C ILE A 19 -3.29 3.72 -2.23
N TRP A 20 -3.50 3.35 -0.96
CA TRP A 20 -3.28 4.21 0.18
C TRP A 20 -1.85 4.76 0.23
N TRP A 21 -0.85 3.88 0.12
CA TRP A 21 0.56 4.27 0.08
C TRP A 21 0.86 5.17 -1.12
N HIS A 22 0.40 4.80 -2.31
CA HIS A 22 0.65 5.56 -3.54
C HIS A 22 0.11 6.99 -3.43
N ILE A 23 -1.17 7.15 -3.10
CA ILE A 23 -1.82 8.46 -2.99
C ILE A 23 -1.08 9.35 -1.97
N ASN A 24 -0.78 8.82 -0.79
CA ASN A 24 -0.09 9.60 0.24
C ASN A 24 1.33 9.99 -0.18
N ASN A 25 2.04 9.13 -0.92
CA ASN A 25 3.35 9.47 -1.46
C ASN A 25 3.29 10.53 -2.54
N CYS A 26 2.31 10.46 -3.46
CA CYS A 26 2.10 11.50 -4.45
C CYS A 26 1.83 12.85 -3.78
N ILE A 27 0.97 12.89 -2.76
CA ILE A 27 0.70 14.13 -2.00
C ILE A 27 1.97 14.67 -1.36
N ARG A 28 2.78 13.82 -0.72
CA ARG A 28 4.04 14.26 -0.09
C ARG A 28 5.06 14.75 -1.11
N TYR A 29 5.19 14.06 -2.24
CA TYR A 29 6.10 14.43 -3.31
C TYR A 29 5.73 15.78 -3.95
N LEU A 30 4.45 16.00 -4.24
CA LEU A 30 3.99 17.27 -4.81
C LEU A 30 4.15 18.43 -3.81
N LYS A 31 3.96 18.17 -2.52
CA LYS A 31 4.22 19.16 -1.46
C LYS A 31 5.71 19.50 -1.36
N SER A 32 6.62 18.53 -1.48
CA SER A 32 8.06 18.83 -1.46
C SER A 32 8.49 19.68 -2.65
N LEU A 33 7.94 19.45 -3.84
CA LEU A 33 8.22 20.27 -5.02
C LEU A 33 7.74 21.72 -4.85
N THR A 34 6.64 21.94 -4.12
CA THR A 34 6.08 23.27 -3.88
C THR A 34 6.85 24.06 -2.81
N ASN A 35 7.49 23.35 -1.88
CA ASN A 35 8.26 23.99 -0.82
C ASN A 35 9.70 24.31 -1.24
N GLU A 36 10.21 23.70 -2.32
CA GLU A 36 11.49 24.10 -2.93
C GLU A 36 11.46 25.52 -3.52
N THR A 37 10.29 26.02 -3.95
CA THR A 37 10.13 27.42 -4.42
C THR A 37 10.09 28.45 -3.29
N ASN A 38 9.89 28.04 -2.03
CA ASN A 38 9.92 28.91 -0.86
C ASN A 38 11.18 28.61 -0.02
N GLU A 39 12.26 29.38 -0.23
CA GLU A 39 13.59 29.14 0.37
C GLU A 39 13.59 28.95 1.90
N LYS A 40 12.57 29.47 2.60
CA LYS A 40 12.47 29.45 4.07
C LYS A 40 12.04 28.09 4.65
N GLN A 41 11.57 27.12 3.86
CA GLN A 41 11.05 25.84 4.37
C GLN A 41 11.25 24.66 3.41
N GLN A 42 12.50 24.26 3.11
CA GLN A 42 12.77 23.07 2.29
C GLN A 42 12.32 21.76 2.96
N VAL A 43 11.10 21.31 2.66
CA VAL A 43 10.60 20.00 3.07
C VAL A 43 11.04 18.97 2.04
N LYS A 44 12.11 18.22 2.33
CA LYS A 44 12.59 17.12 1.46
C LYS A 44 11.60 15.95 1.45
N PHE A 45 11.30 15.41 0.27
CA PHE A 45 10.52 14.18 0.16
C PHE A 45 11.22 13.03 0.90
N ARG A 46 10.44 12.30 1.69
CA ARG A 46 10.88 11.07 2.33
C ARG A 46 9.75 10.04 2.33
N GLY A 47 10.01 8.91 1.70
CA GLY A 47 9.15 7.75 1.69
C GLY A 47 8.92 7.22 3.11
N SER A 48 7.70 6.75 3.36
CA SER A 48 7.27 6.19 4.63
C SER A 48 6.52 4.88 4.38
N THR A 49 6.58 3.99 5.34
CA THR A 49 5.84 2.71 5.30
C THR A 49 4.45 2.83 5.93
N THR A 50 4.19 3.95 6.62
CA THR A 50 2.92 4.25 7.30
C THR A 50 2.55 5.73 7.15
N TYR A 51 1.25 6.00 7.09
CA TYR A 51 0.66 7.33 6.95
C TYR A 51 -0.51 7.52 7.90
N SER A 52 -0.58 8.69 8.53
CA SER A 52 -1.74 9.12 9.30
C SER A 52 -2.96 9.34 8.38
N CYS A 53 -4.14 8.87 8.80
CA CYS A 53 -5.38 9.15 8.07
C CYS A 53 -5.90 10.56 8.38
N ASN A 54 -5.59 11.50 7.49
CA ASN A 54 -6.11 12.86 7.52
C ASN A 54 -7.63 12.93 7.23
N CYS A 55 -8.19 11.83 6.74
CA CYS A 55 -9.60 11.60 6.46
C CYS A 55 -10.50 11.62 7.73
N LEU A 56 -9.92 11.45 8.92
CA LEU A 56 -10.71 11.29 10.14
C LEU A 56 -11.21 12.63 10.69
N PRO A 57 -12.40 12.66 11.31
CA PRO A 57 -13.03 13.89 11.77
C PRO A 57 -12.33 14.50 12.99
N SER A 58 -11.76 13.66 13.86
CA SER A 58 -11.13 14.12 15.12
C SER A 58 -9.63 14.34 14.98
N LYS A 59 -9.12 15.45 15.55
CA LYS A 59 -7.67 15.73 15.66
C LYS A 59 -6.92 14.63 16.42
N ILE A 60 -7.56 14.03 17.43
CA ILE A 60 -6.98 12.93 18.22
C ILE A 60 -6.84 11.68 17.34
N LEU A 61 -7.87 11.34 16.56
CA LEU A 61 -7.83 10.18 15.67
C LEU A 61 -6.78 10.34 14.55
N ARG A 62 -6.58 11.56 14.04
CA ARG A 62 -5.51 11.85 13.05
C ARG A 62 -4.11 11.63 13.61
N GLN A 63 -3.95 11.70 14.94
CA GLN A 63 -2.66 11.49 15.60
C GLN A 63 -2.39 10.03 15.90
N LEU A 64 -3.32 9.08 15.69
CA LEU A 64 -3.09 7.66 15.96
C LEU A 64 -2.45 6.94 14.74
N PRO A 65 -1.62 5.90 14.95
CA PRO A 65 -1.03 5.09 13.89
C PRO A 65 -2.04 4.04 13.36
N ILE A 66 -3.19 4.51 12.88
CA ILE A 66 -4.35 3.66 12.55
C ILE A 66 -4.02 2.62 11.49
N GLU A 67 -3.19 2.97 10.50
CA GLU A 67 -2.74 2.03 9.47
C GLU A 67 -2.02 0.83 10.11
N SER A 68 -1.09 1.08 11.03
CA SER A 68 -0.33 0.03 11.71
C SER A 68 -1.20 -0.77 12.69
N MET A 69 -2.13 -0.12 13.39
CA MET A 69 -3.12 -0.80 14.23
C MET A 69 -4.03 -1.72 13.41
N LEU A 70 -4.47 -1.27 12.23
CA LEU A 70 -5.29 -2.06 11.32
C LEU A 70 -4.52 -3.26 10.76
N LYS A 71 -3.24 -3.08 10.37
CA LYS A 71 -2.38 -4.19 9.97
C LYS A 71 -2.25 -5.24 11.08
N ILE A 72 -2.01 -4.82 12.33
CA ILE A 72 -1.94 -5.74 13.49
C ILE A 72 -3.25 -6.48 13.68
N LEU A 73 -4.39 -5.78 13.62
CA LEU A 73 -5.71 -6.39 13.77
C LEU A 73 -5.97 -7.45 12.69
N ILE A 74 -5.76 -7.09 11.42
CA ILE A 74 -5.97 -7.98 10.27
C ILE A 74 -5.06 -9.21 10.38
N THR A 75 -3.77 -9.02 10.63
CA THR A 75 -2.81 -10.12 10.74
C THR A 75 -3.10 -11.02 11.95
N SER A 76 -3.54 -10.46 13.08
CA SER A 76 -3.94 -11.25 14.26
C SER A 76 -5.19 -12.09 14.00
N ILE A 77 -6.19 -11.53 13.31
CA ILE A 77 -7.39 -12.27 12.87
C ILE A 77 -6.98 -13.39 11.92
N HIS A 78 -6.14 -13.08 10.93
CA HIS A 78 -5.62 -14.08 9.99
C HIS A 78 -4.90 -15.23 10.70
N PHE A 79 -3.98 -14.94 11.62
CA PHE A 79 -3.29 -15.99 12.40
C PHE A 79 -4.28 -16.86 13.18
N SER A 80 -5.26 -16.23 13.83
CA SER A 80 -6.29 -16.94 14.59
C SER A 80 -7.09 -17.89 13.69
N LEU A 81 -7.48 -17.43 12.49
CA LEU A 81 -8.22 -18.23 11.52
C LEU A 81 -7.37 -19.38 10.97
N GLU A 82 -6.13 -19.14 10.54
CA GLU A 82 -5.24 -20.18 10.02
C GLU A 82 -4.92 -21.24 11.07
N ILE A 83 -4.62 -20.82 12.31
CA ILE A 83 -4.39 -21.76 13.42
C ILE A 83 -5.66 -22.57 13.71
N SER A 84 -6.83 -21.92 13.78
CA SER A 84 -8.08 -22.63 14.10
C SER A 84 -8.53 -23.60 13.01
N THR A 85 -8.33 -23.25 11.73
CA THR A 85 -8.81 -24.04 10.59
C THR A 85 -7.82 -25.14 10.19
N GLY A 86 -6.52 -24.89 10.41
CA GLY A 86 -5.45 -25.85 10.17
C GLY A 86 -5.17 -26.80 11.35
N TYR A 87 -5.77 -26.60 12.51
CA TYR A 87 -5.54 -27.49 13.66
C TYR A 87 -6.11 -28.89 13.39
N ARG A 88 -5.27 -29.90 13.59
CA ARG A 88 -5.63 -31.32 13.51
C ARG A 88 -5.18 -32.04 14.77
N LYS A 89 -6.03 -32.93 15.28
CA LYS A 89 -5.79 -33.66 16.54
C LYS A 89 -5.03 -34.97 16.33
N ASP A 90 -5.28 -35.65 15.21
CA ASP A 90 -4.72 -36.95 14.87
C ASP A 90 -3.71 -36.84 13.72
N PRO A 91 -2.64 -37.66 13.66
CA PRO A 91 -2.21 -38.66 14.65
C PRO A 91 -1.56 -38.06 15.91
N MET A 92 -1.13 -36.79 15.86
CA MET A 92 -0.75 -35.98 17.02
C MET A 92 -1.20 -34.52 16.78
N PRO A 93 -1.42 -33.70 17.81
CA PRO A 93 -1.78 -32.29 17.64
C PRO A 93 -0.76 -31.53 16.80
N HIS A 94 -1.19 -31.05 15.63
CA HIS A 94 -0.36 -30.23 14.74
C HIS A 94 -1.22 -29.23 13.97
N ILE A 95 -0.55 -28.26 13.35
CA ILE A 95 -1.16 -27.35 12.37
C ILE A 95 -0.78 -27.91 10.99
N GLU A 96 -1.75 -28.00 10.08
CA GLU A 96 -1.51 -28.38 8.69
C GLU A 96 -0.44 -27.49 8.04
N GLU A 97 0.43 -28.10 7.23
CA GLU A 97 1.59 -27.44 6.62
C GLU A 97 1.19 -26.18 5.83
N GLU A 98 0.10 -26.25 5.08
CA GLU A 98 -0.43 -25.13 4.30
C GLU A 98 -0.83 -23.94 5.19
N ASN A 99 -1.57 -24.19 6.28
CA ASN A 99 -1.98 -23.14 7.22
C ASN A 99 -0.80 -22.55 7.99
N ALA A 100 0.19 -23.38 8.34
CA ALA A 100 1.42 -22.92 8.98
C ALA A 100 2.21 -21.99 8.03
N HIS A 101 2.31 -22.34 6.74
CA HIS A 101 2.94 -21.50 5.72
C HIS A 101 2.19 -20.16 5.56
N HIS A 102 0.86 -20.18 5.47
CA HIS A 102 0.06 -18.95 5.37
C HIS A 102 0.16 -18.04 6.59
N THR A 103 0.33 -18.61 7.78
CA THR A 103 0.58 -17.84 9.01
C THR A 103 1.94 -17.15 8.93
N ALA A 104 2.98 -17.89 8.53
CA ALA A 104 4.33 -17.35 8.41
C ALA A 104 4.45 -16.25 7.34
N MET A 105 3.74 -16.35 6.22
CA MET A 105 3.76 -15.35 5.14
C MET A 105 3.43 -13.93 5.60
N LEU A 106 2.49 -13.77 6.53
CA LEU A 106 2.09 -12.44 7.05
C LEU A 106 2.83 -12.02 8.33
N PHE A 107 3.68 -12.89 8.89
CA PHE A 107 4.35 -12.65 10.17
C PHE A 107 5.26 -11.41 10.15
N GLY A 108 5.98 -11.20 9.06
CA GLY A 108 6.83 -10.02 8.90
C GLY A 108 6.04 -8.71 8.91
N PHE A 109 4.85 -8.68 8.30
CA PHE A 109 3.97 -7.50 8.32
C PHE A 109 3.40 -7.23 9.73
N PHE A 110 3.07 -8.28 10.49
CA PHE A 110 2.66 -8.15 11.89
C PHE A 110 3.77 -7.52 12.75
N LEU A 111 4.98 -8.07 12.69
CA LEU A 111 6.13 -7.53 13.44
C LEU A 111 6.47 -6.11 13.00
N GLY A 112 6.51 -5.84 11.70
CA GLY A 112 6.78 -4.51 11.15
C GLY A 112 5.77 -3.48 11.64
N SER A 113 4.50 -3.85 11.77
CA SER A 113 3.45 -2.94 12.24
C SER A 113 3.60 -2.57 13.72
N TRP A 114 4.07 -3.49 14.56
CA TRP A 114 4.44 -3.16 15.94
C TRP A 114 5.61 -2.16 16.00
N ILE A 115 6.62 -2.36 15.15
CA ILE A 115 7.74 -1.41 15.05
C ILE A 115 7.26 -0.04 14.56
N GLU A 116 6.34 0.02 13.61
CA GLU A 116 5.72 1.29 13.17
C GLU A 116 5.04 2.02 14.35
N ILE A 117 4.36 1.30 15.24
CA ILE A 117 3.75 1.87 16.46
C ILE A 117 4.82 2.42 17.42
N LEU A 118 5.89 1.67 17.66
CA LEU A 118 6.99 2.15 18.53
C LEU A 118 7.64 3.43 17.97
N VAL A 119 7.89 3.45 16.65
CA VAL A 119 8.43 4.63 15.96
C VAL A 119 7.45 5.81 16.05
N HIS A 120 6.15 5.56 15.91
CA HIS A 120 5.11 6.58 16.07
C HIS A 120 5.14 7.22 17.47
N PHE A 121 5.29 6.43 18.52
CA PHE A 121 5.42 6.91 19.91
C PHE A 121 6.82 7.43 20.26
N LYS A 122 7.69 7.66 19.26
CA LYS A 122 9.02 8.25 19.41
C LYS A 122 9.98 7.43 20.31
N VAL A 123 9.79 6.12 20.38
CA VAL A 123 10.78 5.21 20.97
C VAL A 123 12.11 5.39 20.22
N PRO A 124 13.27 5.49 20.92
CA PRO A 124 14.56 5.82 20.32
C PRO A 124 15.15 4.63 19.54
N LEU A 125 14.54 4.30 18.40
CA LEU A 125 14.98 3.26 17.48
C LEU A 125 15.96 3.83 16.43
N PRO A 126 16.86 3.01 15.88
CA PRO A 126 17.74 3.43 14.79
C PRO A 126 16.98 4.06 13.63
N LYS A 127 17.62 5.03 12.96
CA LYS A 127 17.05 5.62 11.75
C LYS A 127 16.81 4.51 10.72
N ARG A 128 15.68 4.58 10.03
CA ARG A 128 15.26 3.67 8.96
C ARG A 128 14.75 2.29 9.40
N THR A 129 14.52 2.08 10.71
CA THR A 129 13.99 0.81 11.21
C THR A 129 12.69 0.41 10.50
N THR A 130 11.77 1.35 10.21
CA THR A 130 10.53 1.03 9.49
C THR A 130 10.76 0.54 8.06
N GLN A 131 11.71 1.12 7.32
CA GLN A 131 12.08 0.65 5.97
C GLN A 131 12.67 -0.76 6.04
N VAL A 132 13.57 -1.02 7.00
CA VAL A 132 14.19 -2.35 7.19
C VAL A 132 13.13 -3.39 7.51
N MET A 133 12.15 -3.06 8.37
CA MET A 133 11.04 -3.96 8.68
C MET A 133 10.11 -4.18 7.47
N GLY A 134 9.88 -3.16 6.65
CA GLY A 134 9.14 -3.30 5.39
C GLY A 134 9.84 -4.25 4.41
N PHE A 135 11.16 -4.12 4.25
CA PHE A 135 11.96 -5.07 3.48
C PHE A 135 11.86 -6.47 4.06
N LEU A 136 12.04 -6.63 5.37
CA LEU A 136 11.97 -7.93 6.03
C LEU A 136 10.60 -8.59 5.87
N ALA A 137 9.51 -7.80 5.89
CA ALA A 137 8.16 -8.31 5.68
C ALA A 137 7.99 -8.93 4.28
N PHE A 138 8.36 -8.21 3.23
CA PHE A 138 8.32 -8.76 1.87
C PHE A 138 9.33 -9.88 1.65
N ALA A 139 10.48 -9.87 2.34
CA ALA A 139 11.47 -10.94 2.26
C ALA A 139 10.95 -12.24 2.87
N ILE A 140 10.33 -12.19 4.06
CA ILE A 140 9.70 -13.35 4.69
C ILE A 140 8.58 -13.88 3.79
N GLU A 141 7.68 -13.01 3.31
CA GLU A 141 6.60 -13.39 2.40
C GLU A 141 7.15 -14.07 1.13
N SER A 142 8.17 -13.49 0.49
CA SER A 142 8.77 -14.02 -0.73
C SER A 142 9.43 -15.38 -0.52
N VAL A 143 10.19 -15.54 0.56
CA VAL A 143 10.83 -16.82 0.91
C VAL A 143 9.76 -17.89 1.13
N MET A 144 8.74 -17.57 1.94
CA MET A 144 7.64 -18.51 2.17
C MET A 144 6.92 -18.88 0.87
N MET A 145 6.72 -17.91 -0.03
CA MET A 145 6.07 -18.17 -1.32
C MET A 145 6.87 -19.10 -2.23
N VAL A 146 8.19 -18.92 -2.31
CA VAL A 146 9.05 -19.79 -3.12
C VAL A 146 8.97 -21.24 -2.67
N PHE A 147 8.99 -21.48 -1.35
CA PHE A 147 8.98 -22.83 -0.79
C PHE A 147 7.58 -23.41 -0.54
N HIS A 148 6.51 -22.63 -0.73
CA HIS A 148 5.11 -23.07 -0.61
C HIS A 148 4.61 -23.91 -1.79
N LEU A 149 5.30 -23.89 -2.94
CA LEU A 149 4.81 -24.45 -4.20
C LEU A 149 4.95 -25.98 -4.35
N HIS A 150 5.48 -26.68 -3.34
CA HIS A 150 5.76 -28.11 -3.45
C HIS A 150 4.45 -28.90 -3.62
N ALA A 151 4.44 -29.87 -4.54
CA ALA A 151 3.34 -30.80 -4.81
C ALA A 151 2.03 -30.23 -5.41
N ARG A 152 2.04 -29.03 -5.99
CA ARG A 152 0.87 -28.45 -6.69
C ARG A 152 0.77 -28.85 -8.16
N ASN A 153 -0.44 -28.79 -8.72
CA ASN A 153 -0.65 -28.98 -10.16
C ASN A 153 0.03 -27.85 -10.98
N VAL A 154 0.24 -28.09 -12.28
CA VAL A 154 1.07 -27.20 -13.12
C VAL A 154 0.51 -25.78 -13.19
N MET A 155 -0.81 -25.64 -13.36
CA MET A 155 -1.47 -24.33 -13.42
C MET A 155 -1.42 -23.57 -12.09
N ASP A 156 -1.72 -24.26 -10.99
CA ASP A 156 -1.68 -23.69 -9.64
C ASP A 156 -0.26 -23.20 -9.29
N ALA A 157 0.74 -24.04 -9.55
CA ALA A 157 2.15 -23.66 -9.40
C ALA A 157 2.51 -22.46 -10.30
N HIS A 158 2.00 -22.39 -11.54
CA HIS A 158 2.28 -21.29 -12.46
C HIS A 158 1.70 -19.95 -11.97
N ILE A 159 0.45 -19.95 -11.49
CA ILE A 159 -0.21 -18.76 -10.92
C ILE A 159 0.56 -18.22 -9.73
N HIS A 160 0.98 -19.10 -8.82
CA HIS A 160 1.70 -18.70 -7.63
C HIS A 160 3.16 -18.32 -7.94
N LYS A 161 3.79 -18.86 -8.99
CA LYS A 161 5.10 -18.36 -9.47
C LYS A 161 5.02 -16.91 -9.93
N LEU A 162 3.98 -16.53 -10.69
CA LEU A 162 3.76 -15.15 -11.12
C LEU A 162 3.52 -14.21 -9.91
N LEU A 163 2.78 -14.70 -8.91
CA LEU A 163 2.58 -13.98 -7.65
C LEU A 163 3.89 -13.82 -6.87
N GLY A 164 4.71 -14.88 -6.77
CA GLY A 164 6.02 -14.84 -6.12
C GLY A 164 7.00 -13.89 -6.81
N LEU A 165 6.96 -13.79 -8.15
CA LEU A 165 7.72 -12.78 -8.89
C LEU A 165 7.33 -11.36 -8.44
N THR A 166 6.03 -11.10 -8.28
CA THR A 166 5.54 -9.80 -7.78
C THR A 166 6.09 -9.49 -6.38
N MET A 167 6.05 -10.46 -5.47
CA MET A 167 6.54 -10.32 -4.09
C MET A 167 8.04 -10.03 -4.05
N ILE A 168 8.85 -10.71 -4.89
CA ILE A 168 10.29 -10.46 -5.01
C ILE A 168 10.55 -9.03 -5.52
N CYS A 169 9.77 -8.55 -6.50
CA CYS A 169 9.89 -7.17 -6.98
C CYS A 169 9.50 -6.14 -5.90
N SER A 170 8.49 -6.42 -5.07
CA SER A 170 8.16 -5.61 -3.88
C SER A 170 9.31 -5.60 -2.87
N MET A 171 9.92 -6.76 -2.60
CA MET A 171 11.09 -6.92 -1.72
C MET A 171 12.28 -6.09 -2.22
N ILE A 172 12.61 -6.16 -3.52
CA ILE A 172 13.72 -5.38 -4.11
C ILE A 172 13.44 -3.88 -4.00
N SER A 173 12.20 -3.46 -4.25
CA SER A 173 11.80 -2.04 -4.10
C SER A 173 11.95 -1.57 -2.65
N ALA A 174 11.49 -2.36 -1.68
CA ALA A 174 11.62 -2.07 -0.25
C ALA A 174 13.09 -2.05 0.22
N LEU A 175 13.94 -2.93 -0.32
CA LEU A 175 15.38 -2.90 -0.08
C LEU A 175 15.99 -1.59 -0.60
N GLY A 176 15.59 -1.15 -1.80
CA GLY A 176 15.98 0.15 -2.34
C GLY A 176 15.64 1.32 -1.40
N GLU A 177 14.44 1.31 -0.81
CA GLU A 177 14.01 2.33 0.16
C GLU A 177 14.87 2.35 1.44
N CYS A 178 15.46 1.21 1.82
CA CYS A 178 16.41 1.17 2.95
C CYS A 178 17.65 2.01 2.67
N PHE A 179 18.13 2.05 1.42
CA PHE A 179 19.31 2.81 1.03
C PHE A 179 18.99 4.25 0.65
N ASN A 180 17.93 4.46 -0.15
CA ASN A 180 17.54 5.77 -0.66
C ASN A 180 16.03 6.05 -0.46
N PRO A 181 15.58 6.35 0.78
CA PRO A 181 14.17 6.59 1.08
C PRO A 181 13.63 7.89 0.46
N ASN A 182 14.48 8.74 -0.12
CA ASN A 182 14.07 10.00 -0.76
C ASN A 182 13.84 9.83 -2.27
N ASN A 183 14.07 8.64 -2.83
CA ASN A 183 13.74 8.38 -4.22
C ASN A 183 12.25 8.05 -4.35
N PHE A 184 11.51 8.94 -4.99
CA PHE A 184 10.07 8.78 -5.26
C PHE A 184 9.76 7.48 -6.02
N TRP A 185 10.61 7.08 -6.96
CA TRP A 185 10.35 5.91 -7.79
C TRP A 185 10.41 4.60 -7.00
N LEU A 186 11.27 4.48 -5.99
CA LEU A 186 11.38 3.24 -5.20
C LEU A 186 10.09 2.95 -4.42
N ILE A 187 9.43 4.00 -3.91
CA ILE A 187 8.17 3.84 -3.20
C ILE A 187 6.98 3.62 -4.14
N VAL A 188 7.02 4.22 -5.34
CA VAL A 188 6.03 3.98 -6.39
C VAL A 188 6.14 2.55 -6.91
N THR A 189 7.35 2.03 -7.14
CA THR A 189 7.54 0.65 -7.58
C THR A 189 7.08 -0.35 -6.51
N ARG A 190 7.36 -0.09 -5.22
CA ARG A 190 6.79 -0.91 -4.14
C ARG A 190 5.26 -0.89 -4.15
N SER A 191 4.66 0.28 -4.30
CA SER A 191 3.19 0.41 -4.36
C SER A 191 2.60 -0.27 -5.60
N PHE A 192 3.29 -0.19 -6.74
CA PHE A 192 2.92 -0.86 -7.98
C PHE A 192 2.92 -2.38 -7.87
N PHE A 193 3.99 -2.97 -7.32
CA PHE A 193 4.06 -4.41 -7.14
C PHE A 193 3.10 -4.88 -6.03
N ALA A 194 2.92 -4.13 -4.94
CA ALA A 194 1.88 -4.45 -3.95
C ALA A 194 0.45 -4.39 -4.54
N LEU A 195 0.15 -3.43 -5.42
CA LEU A 195 -1.12 -3.37 -6.13
C LEU A 195 -1.28 -4.57 -7.08
N THR A 196 -0.22 -4.90 -7.81
CA THR A 196 -0.20 -6.08 -8.70
C THR A 196 -0.43 -7.36 -7.92
N GLN A 197 0.22 -7.52 -6.78
CA GLN A 197 0.06 -8.66 -5.87
C GLN A 197 -1.41 -8.77 -5.44
N GLY A 198 -2.04 -7.66 -5.06
CA GLY A 198 -3.44 -7.64 -4.66
C GLY A 198 -4.41 -8.00 -5.78
N THR A 199 -4.28 -7.37 -6.95
CA THR A 199 -5.15 -7.68 -8.10
C THR A 199 -4.94 -9.11 -8.62
N TRP A 200 -3.71 -9.62 -8.56
CA TRP A 200 -3.39 -10.98 -8.99
C TRP A 200 -3.91 -12.03 -8.01
N PHE A 201 -3.90 -11.77 -6.70
CA PHE A 201 -4.57 -12.62 -5.71
C PHE A 201 -6.06 -12.81 -6.04
N ILE A 202 -6.77 -11.74 -6.41
CA ILE A 202 -8.18 -11.82 -6.80
C ILE A 202 -8.33 -12.64 -8.08
N GLN A 203 -7.52 -12.38 -9.11
CA GLN A 203 -7.54 -13.17 -10.35
C GLN A 203 -7.27 -14.66 -10.08
N ALA A 204 -6.26 -14.97 -9.27
CA ALA A 204 -5.93 -16.32 -8.85
C ALA A 204 -7.10 -17.02 -8.17
N ALA A 205 -7.85 -16.32 -7.31
CA ALA A 205 -9.04 -16.87 -6.66
C ALA A 205 -10.06 -17.39 -7.67
N TYR A 206 -10.36 -16.60 -8.71
CA TYR A 206 -11.33 -16.97 -9.74
C TYR A 206 -10.82 -18.03 -10.72
N VAL A 207 -9.51 -18.13 -10.92
CA VAL A 207 -8.93 -19.20 -11.76
C VAL A 207 -8.93 -20.54 -11.01
N LEU A 208 -8.52 -20.54 -9.74
CA LEU A 208 -8.40 -21.76 -8.94
C LEU A 208 -9.77 -22.27 -8.44
N TRP A 209 -10.69 -21.34 -8.13
CA TRP A 209 -12.07 -21.65 -7.74
C TRP A 209 -13.05 -20.84 -8.58
N PRO A 210 -13.32 -21.26 -9.83
CA PRO A 210 -14.30 -20.61 -10.69
C PRO A 210 -15.67 -20.51 -10.02
N GLN A 211 -16.23 -19.31 -9.96
CA GLN A 211 -17.56 -19.05 -9.40
C GLN A 211 -18.66 -19.12 -10.48
N THR A 212 -18.42 -19.91 -11.52
CA THR A 212 -19.29 -20.01 -12.70
C THR A 212 -19.21 -21.40 -13.32
N ASN A 213 -20.31 -21.84 -13.93
CA ASN A 213 -20.38 -23.09 -14.69
C ASN A 213 -20.14 -22.87 -16.19
N ASN A 214 -19.91 -21.63 -16.62
CA ASN A 214 -19.65 -21.35 -18.03
C ASN A 214 -18.24 -21.85 -18.41
N PRO A 215 -18.12 -22.81 -19.35
CA PRO A 215 -16.85 -23.43 -19.70
C PRO A 215 -15.82 -22.44 -20.27
N LEU A 216 -16.23 -21.28 -20.77
CA LEU A 216 -15.32 -20.22 -21.24
C LEU A 216 -14.45 -19.62 -20.12
N PHE A 217 -14.89 -19.74 -18.87
CA PHE A 217 -14.20 -19.19 -17.69
C PHE A 217 -13.61 -20.28 -16.79
N ILE A 218 -13.68 -21.54 -17.21
CA ILE A 218 -13.08 -22.67 -16.51
C ILE A 218 -11.75 -23.00 -17.19
N TRP A 219 -10.67 -22.97 -16.41
CA TRP A 219 -9.31 -23.14 -16.91
C TRP A 219 -8.91 -24.62 -16.85
N ASP A 220 -8.32 -25.13 -17.93
CA ASP A 220 -7.77 -26.48 -17.95
C ASP A 220 -6.41 -26.48 -17.22
N PRO A 221 -6.25 -27.20 -16.08
CA PRO A 221 -5.04 -27.18 -15.28
C PRO A 221 -3.79 -27.76 -15.95
N GLN A 222 -3.96 -28.54 -17.03
CA GLN A 222 -2.86 -29.21 -17.74
C GLN A 222 -2.62 -28.61 -19.12
N SER A 223 -3.46 -27.68 -19.58
CA SER A 223 -3.32 -27.09 -20.90
C SER A 223 -2.26 -26.00 -20.95
N HIS A 224 -1.30 -26.17 -21.85
CA HIS A 224 -0.33 -25.10 -22.18
C HIS A 224 -1.03 -23.79 -22.57
N ARG A 225 -2.21 -23.86 -23.19
CA ARG A 225 -3.01 -22.67 -23.53
C ARG A 225 -3.42 -21.89 -22.28
N SER A 226 -3.89 -22.58 -21.23
CA SER A 226 -4.25 -21.95 -19.96
C SER A 226 -3.06 -21.22 -19.35
N LEU A 227 -1.88 -21.86 -19.33
CA LEU A 227 -0.65 -21.27 -18.79
C LEU A 227 -0.21 -20.02 -19.58
N SER A 228 -0.27 -20.08 -20.92
CA SER A 228 0.06 -18.94 -21.78
C SER A 228 -0.91 -17.77 -21.56
N LEU A 229 -2.22 -18.06 -21.52
CA LEU A 229 -3.25 -17.05 -21.26
C LEU A 229 -3.12 -16.44 -19.86
N LEU A 230 -2.75 -17.22 -18.83
CA LEU A 230 -2.49 -16.69 -17.49
C LEU A 230 -1.31 -15.72 -17.48
N THR A 231 -0.24 -16.06 -18.20
CA THR A 231 0.93 -15.17 -18.34
C THR A 231 0.56 -13.88 -19.06
N MET A 232 -0.25 -13.97 -20.12
CA MET A 232 -0.81 -12.81 -20.81
C MET A 232 -1.69 -11.96 -19.89
N SER A 233 -2.61 -12.58 -19.13
CA SER A 233 -3.43 -11.89 -18.13
C SER A 233 -2.56 -11.14 -17.12
N TYR A 234 -1.51 -11.78 -16.60
CA TYR A 234 -0.57 -11.14 -15.69
C TYR A 234 0.10 -9.90 -16.30
N ALA A 235 0.50 -9.96 -17.58
CA ALA A 235 1.02 -8.78 -18.29
C ALA A 235 -0.01 -7.64 -18.39
N TYR A 236 -1.30 -7.96 -18.59
CA TYR A 236 -2.37 -6.95 -18.53
C TYR A 236 -2.59 -6.38 -17.14
N HIS A 237 -2.45 -7.17 -16.07
CA HIS A 237 -2.44 -6.65 -14.70
C HIS A 237 -1.31 -5.65 -14.50
N LEU A 238 -0.09 -5.95 -14.95
CA LEU A 238 1.05 -5.02 -14.87
C LEU A 238 0.75 -3.70 -15.61
N ALA A 239 0.30 -3.78 -16.86
CA ALA A 239 -0.02 -2.59 -17.66
C ALA A 239 -1.19 -1.78 -17.06
N GLY A 240 -2.28 -2.45 -16.68
CA GLY A 240 -3.47 -1.83 -16.09
C GLY A 240 -3.18 -1.16 -14.76
N ASN A 241 -2.42 -1.81 -13.87
CA ASN A 241 -2.05 -1.23 -12.59
C ASN A 241 -1.12 -0.03 -12.75
N ALA A 242 -0.19 -0.05 -13.71
CA ALA A 242 0.65 1.10 -14.00
C ALA A 242 -0.20 2.30 -14.47
N PHE A 243 -1.17 2.05 -15.36
CA PHE A 243 -2.11 3.06 -15.83
C PHE A 243 -2.96 3.64 -14.67
N LEU A 244 -3.47 2.80 -13.77
CA LEU A 244 -4.20 3.23 -12.58
C LEU A 244 -3.35 4.13 -11.65
N LEU A 245 -2.07 3.78 -11.46
CA LEU A 245 -1.17 4.61 -10.65
C LEU A 245 -0.86 5.96 -11.32
N ILE A 246 -0.75 6.01 -12.65
CA ILE A 246 -0.58 7.26 -13.40
C ILE A 246 -1.83 8.14 -13.27
N ILE A 247 -3.03 7.60 -13.49
CA ILE A 247 -4.28 8.35 -13.34
C ILE A 247 -4.41 8.89 -11.92
N SER A 248 -4.19 8.06 -10.91
CA SER A 248 -4.29 8.51 -9.52
C SER A 248 -3.28 9.61 -9.18
N TYR A 249 -2.05 9.55 -9.72
CA TYR A 249 -1.09 10.66 -9.61
C TYR A 249 -1.64 11.95 -10.23
N LEU A 250 -2.18 11.89 -11.45
CA LEU A 250 -2.76 13.05 -12.15
C LEU A 250 -3.93 13.65 -11.36
N LEU A 251 -4.81 12.82 -10.80
CA LEU A 251 -5.92 13.25 -9.96
C LEU A 251 -5.43 13.95 -8.67
N VAL A 252 -4.40 13.41 -8.03
CA VAL A 252 -3.78 14.04 -6.86
C VAL A 252 -3.12 15.37 -7.24
N TYR A 253 -2.44 15.44 -8.38
CA TYR A 253 -1.84 16.66 -8.91
C TYR A 253 -2.89 17.74 -9.17
N MET A 254 -3.98 17.41 -9.87
CA MET A 254 -5.09 18.33 -10.10
C MET A 254 -5.70 18.82 -8.78
N SER A 255 -5.96 17.92 -7.85
CA SER A 255 -6.57 18.24 -6.55
C SER A 255 -5.70 19.16 -5.70
N THR A 256 -4.38 18.93 -5.70
CA THR A 256 -3.42 19.79 -4.99
C THR A 256 -3.23 21.13 -5.70
N SER A 257 -3.27 21.16 -7.03
CA SER A 257 -3.18 22.38 -7.81
C SER A 257 -4.42 23.29 -7.66
N SER A 258 -5.62 22.72 -7.70
CA SER A 258 -6.86 23.48 -7.50
C SER A 258 -6.96 24.08 -6.10
N ARG A 259 -6.58 23.35 -5.05
CA ARG A 259 -6.51 23.89 -3.68
C ARG A 259 -5.52 25.03 -3.55
N ARG A 260 -4.39 24.99 -4.27
CA ARG A 260 -3.42 26.09 -4.30
C ARG A 260 -4.02 27.36 -4.89
N LYS A 261 -4.72 27.24 -6.03
CA LYS A 261 -5.38 28.39 -6.66
C LYS A 261 -6.37 29.06 -5.69
N ILE A 262 -7.20 28.26 -5.02
CA ILE A 262 -8.19 28.78 -4.04
C ILE A 262 -7.50 29.54 -2.91
N ILE A 263 -6.46 28.97 -2.29
CA ILE A 263 -5.74 29.63 -1.19
C ILE A 263 -5.06 30.93 -1.66
N HIS A 264 -4.51 30.97 -2.87
CA HIS A 264 -3.89 32.19 -3.40
C HIS A 264 -4.93 33.29 -3.63
N TYR A 265 -6.11 32.95 -4.16
CA TYR A 265 -7.22 33.90 -4.29
C TYR A 265 -7.72 34.40 -2.91
N GLU A 266 -7.86 33.52 -1.91
CA GLU A 266 -8.26 33.91 -0.55
C GLU A 266 -7.24 34.88 0.10
N ILE A 267 -5.93 34.64 -0.07
CA ILE A 267 -4.89 35.53 0.45
C ILE A 267 -4.88 36.88 -0.28
N ASP A 268 -5.00 36.88 -1.61
CA ASP A 268 -5.06 38.12 -2.40
C ASP A 268 -6.29 38.96 -2.03
N ASP A 269 -7.46 38.32 -1.82
CA ASP A 269 -8.70 39.00 -1.40
C ASP A 269 -8.57 39.59 0.03
N ASP A 270 -7.93 38.88 0.95
CA ASP A 270 -7.68 39.37 2.32
C ASP A 270 -6.66 40.53 2.35
N GLU A 271 -5.60 40.49 1.54
CA GLU A 271 -4.64 41.60 1.40
C GLU A 271 -5.31 42.85 0.79
N ILE A 272 -6.09 42.68 -0.29
CA ILE A 272 -6.85 43.79 -0.90
C ILE A 272 -7.81 44.40 0.12
N MET A 273 -8.55 43.58 0.89
CA MET A 273 -9.50 44.06 1.88
C MET A 273 -8.82 44.74 3.08
N SER A 274 -7.60 44.33 3.44
CA SER A 274 -6.76 45.01 4.43
C SER A 274 -6.31 46.38 3.95
N ASP A 275 -5.83 46.49 2.71
CA ASP A 275 -5.40 47.77 2.11
C ASP A 275 -6.57 48.75 1.98
N TYR A 276 -7.77 48.29 1.61
CA TYR A 276 -8.97 49.12 1.60
C TYR A 276 -9.34 49.69 2.98
N LYS A 277 -9.19 48.89 4.06
CA LYS A 277 -9.44 49.36 5.44
C LYS A 277 -8.39 50.36 5.91
N LEU A 278 -7.13 50.20 5.50
CA LEU A 278 -6.07 51.17 5.80
C LEU A 278 -6.34 52.50 5.10
N ILE A 279 -6.75 52.49 3.83
CA ILE A 279 -7.08 53.70 3.08
C ILE A 279 -8.34 54.39 3.62
N SER A 280 -9.37 53.64 4.05
CA SER A 280 -10.58 54.24 4.64
C SER A 280 -10.29 54.90 5.99
N ASN A 281 -9.45 54.30 6.83
CA ASN A 281 -9.10 54.87 8.14
C ASN A 281 -8.23 56.14 8.01
N VAL A 282 -7.37 56.23 6.99
CA VAL A 282 -6.59 57.44 6.70
C VAL A 282 -7.50 58.61 6.27
N ASN A 283 -8.61 58.33 5.57
CA ASN A 283 -9.56 59.38 5.16
C ASN A 283 -10.50 59.85 6.28
N ASP A 284 -10.64 59.09 7.37
CA ASP A 284 -11.46 59.48 8.53
C ASP A 284 -10.66 60.27 9.59
N GLU A 285 -9.33 60.15 9.64
CA GLU A 285 -8.49 60.93 10.56
C GLU A 285 -8.29 62.39 10.13
N ASP A 286 -8.52 62.73 8.86
CA ASP A 286 -8.44 64.12 8.35
C ASP A 286 -9.72 64.95 8.58
N ASN A 287 -10.74 64.40 9.26
CA ASN A 287 -12.04 65.06 9.52
C ASN A 287 -12.38 65.31 10.99
N CYS A 288 -11.44 65.15 11.92
CA CYS A 288 -11.59 65.62 13.31
C CYS A 288 -10.67 66.80 13.63
N ILE A 289 -11.32 67.89 14.03
CA ILE A 289 -10.83 69.21 14.47
C ILE A 289 -9.77 69.11 15.56
#